data_AF-A0A373PZW3-F1
#
_entry.id   AF-A0A373PZW3-F1
#
_cell.length_a   1.000
_cell.length_b   1.000
_cell.length_c   1.000
_cell.angle_alpha   90.00
_cell.angle_beta   90.00
_cell.angle_gamma   90.00
#
_symmetry.space_group_name_H-M   'P 1'
#
loop_
_entity.id
_entity.type
_entity.pdbx_description
1 polymer ?
#
loop_
_entity_poly.entity_id
_entity_poly.type
_entity_poly.pdbx_seq_one_letter_code
_entity_poly.pdbx_strand_id
1 'polypeptide(L)'
;MPSIDIEDVPVDNDSQLGTYLGKFKITHYCPCAICNGGWGAYTAWAGELIPGQTIAVNPKIIPKLSWVYVDGYGYRHAEDTGSGIGEYHIDMAVPTHSMAVALGVVYKDVYLVE
;
A
#
# COMPACT_ATOMS: atom_id res chain seq x y z
N MET A 1 40.97 5.85 -26.85
CA MET A 1 39.67 6.05 -26.17
C MET A 1 39.19 4.69 -25.71
N PRO A 2 39.00 4.46 -24.41
CA PRO A 2 38.19 3.34 -23.95
C PRO A 2 36.79 3.83 -23.57
N SER A 3 35.82 3.02 -24.00
CA SER A 3 34.39 3.10 -23.75
C SER A 3 34.07 2.96 -22.26
N ILE A 4 33.12 3.77 -21.78
CA ILE A 4 32.53 3.62 -20.45
C ILE A 4 31.60 2.42 -20.47
N ASP A 5 31.88 1.45 -19.61
CA ASP A 5 31.01 0.31 -19.32
C ASP A 5 29.85 0.80 -18.43
N ILE A 6 28.63 0.76 -18.93
CA ILE A 6 27.40 1.19 -18.23
C ILE A 6 26.87 0.04 -17.36
N GLU A 7 27.71 -0.58 -16.53
CA GLU A 7 27.29 -1.62 -15.59
C GLU A 7 27.59 -1.32 -14.11
N ASP A 8 28.21 -0.18 -13.80
CA ASP A 8 28.49 0.25 -12.42
C ASP A 8 27.86 1.61 -12.04
N VAL A 9 26.74 1.97 -12.67
CA VAL A 9 25.95 3.12 -12.20
C VAL A 9 24.87 2.60 -11.26
N PRO A 10 24.95 2.85 -9.92
CA PRO A 10 23.79 2.65 -9.07
C PRO A 10 22.70 3.60 -9.59
N VAL A 11 21.63 3.02 -10.14
CA VAL A 11 20.44 3.77 -10.55
C VAL A 11 19.73 4.18 -9.27
N ASP A 12 20.25 5.24 -8.65
CA ASP A 12 19.60 5.96 -7.58
C ASP A 12 18.50 6.83 -8.20
N ASN A 13 17.39 6.18 -8.57
CA ASN A 13 16.15 6.83 -9.01
C ASN A 13 15.11 6.93 -7.88
N ASP A 14 15.54 6.78 -6.62
CA ASP A 14 14.63 6.77 -5.46
C ASP A 14 14.32 8.18 -4.92
N SER A 15 14.84 9.23 -5.57
CA SER A 15 14.50 10.62 -5.21
C SER A 15 13.12 11.07 -5.70
N GLN A 16 12.38 10.24 -6.45
CA GLN A 16 11.04 10.56 -6.99
C GLN A 16 9.89 9.81 -6.30
N LEU A 17 10.16 8.74 -5.55
CA LEU A 17 9.11 7.94 -4.89
C LEU A 17 8.66 8.55 -3.55
N GLY A 18 9.51 9.37 -2.95
CA GLY A 18 9.26 10.10 -1.70
C GLY A 18 10.05 9.54 -0.52
N THR A 19 9.57 9.76 0.71
CA THR A 19 10.28 9.35 1.94
C THR A 19 10.11 7.84 2.18
N TYR A 20 11.21 7.09 2.21
CA TYR A 20 11.17 5.67 2.56
C TYR A 20 10.68 5.44 4.00
N LEU A 21 9.61 4.66 4.16
CA LEU A 21 9.00 4.36 5.46
C LEU A 21 9.40 2.99 6.02
N GLY A 22 9.95 2.10 5.19
CA GLY A 22 10.33 0.75 5.60
C GLY A 22 9.64 -0.36 4.82
N LYS A 23 9.90 -1.60 5.25
CA LYS A 23 9.25 -2.80 4.73
C LYS A 23 7.99 -3.12 5.52
N PHE A 24 6.85 -3.14 4.84
CA PHE A 24 5.54 -3.38 5.43
C PHE A 24 5.04 -4.79 5.12
N LYS A 25 4.33 -5.39 6.08
CA LYS A 25 3.45 -6.52 5.80
C LYS A 25 2.26 -6.00 5.00
N ILE A 26 1.99 -6.59 3.83
CA ILE A 26 0.85 -6.27 2.99
C ILE A 26 -0.13 -7.44 3.05
N THR A 27 -1.36 -7.15 3.46
CA THR A 27 -2.51 -8.05 3.33
C THR A 27 -3.51 -7.47 2.34
N HIS A 28 -4.55 -8.24 2.01
CA HIS A 28 -5.56 -7.82 1.06
C HIS A 28 -6.96 -8.09 1.61
N TYR A 29 -7.88 -7.16 1.39
CA TYR A 29 -9.28 -7.28 1.81
C TYR A 29 -10.24 -6.88 0.69
N CYS A 30 -11.47 -7.41 0.72
CA CYS A 30 -12.55 -6.98 -0.17
C CYS A 30 -13.68 -6.29 0.59
N PRO A 31 -14.50 -5.46 -0.09
CA PRO A 31 -15.73 -4.89 0.49
C PRO A 31 -16.82 -5.94 0.78
N CYS A 32 -16.57 -7.20 0.45
CA CYS A 32 -17.44 -8.32 0.76
C CYS A 32 -17.71 -8.43 2.28
N ALA A 33 -18.92 -8.83 2.67
CA ALA A 33 -19.30 -8.92 4.09
C ALA A 33 -18.41 -9.86 4.91
N ILE A 34 -17.78 -10.84 4.27
CA ILE A 34 -16.83 -11.77 4.89
C ILE A 34 -15.56 -11.04 5.37
N CYS A 35 -15.05 -10.08 4.59
CA CYS A 35 -13.82 -9.37 4.91
C CYS A 35 -14.06 -8.09 5.71
N ASN A 36 -15.17 -7.37 5.46
CA ASN A 36 -15.48 -6.11 6.15
C ASN A 36 -16.55 -6.23 7.25
N GLY A 37 -16.89 -7.45 7.70
CA GLY A 37 -17.85 -7.67 8.79
C GLY A 37 -19.26 -7.11 8.56
N GLY A 38 -19.63 -6.80 7.31
CA GLY A 38 -20.92 -6.21 6.96
C GLY A 38 -21.03 -4.68 7.08
N TRP A 39 -19.94 -3.96 7.33
CA TRP A 39 -19.93 -2.48 7.47
C TRP A 39 -20.12 -1.69 6.16
N GLY A 40 -20.33 -2.37 5.03
CA GLY A 40 -20.47 -1.76 3.71
C GLY A 40 -19.13 -1.52 3.01
N ALA A 41 -19.11 -0.66 1.99
CA ALA A 41 -17.91 -0.30 1.24
C ALA A 41 -17.50 1.15 1.56
N TYR A 42 -17.43 1.50 2.85
CA TYR A 42 -17.00 2.82 3.30
C TYR A 42 -15.66 2.73 4.04
N THR A 43 -14.79 3.70 3.76
CA THR A 43 -13.47 3.88 4.39
C THR A 43 -13.59 4.81 5.60
N ALA A 44 -12.61 4.75 6.50
CA ALA A 44 -12.58 5.60 7.68
C ALA A 44 -12.56 7.11 7.35
N TRP A 45 -11.96 7.53 6.23
CA TRP A 45 -11.70 8.95 5.96
C TRP A 45 -12.12 9.47 4.57
N ALA A 46 -12.26 8.63 3.54
CA ALA A 46 -12.48 9.10 2.16
C ALA A 46 -13.88 8.81 1.58
N GLY A 47 -14.77 8.18 2.36
CA GLY A 47 -16.10 7.82 1.88
C GLY A 47 -16.09 6.43 1.25
N GLU A 48 -16.31 6.32 -0.06
CA GLU A 48 -16.40 5.01 -0.74
C GLU A 48 -15.03 4.32 -0.84
N LEU A 49 -15.02 2.99 -0.67
CA LEU A 49 -13.84 2.15 -0.88
C LEU A 49 -13.59 1.95 -2.39
N ILE A 50 -12.35 2.23 -2.82
CA ILE A 50 -11.91 2.11 -4.20
C ILE A 50 -10.86 0.99 -4.30
N PRO A 51 -11.24 -0.22 -4.79
CA PRO A 51 -10.31 -1.33 -4.93
C PRO A 51 -9.10 -0.97 -5.81
N GLY A 52 -7.90 -1.33 -5.38
CA GLY A 52 -6.64 -1.00 -6.05
C GLY A 52 -6.08 0.38 -5.73
N GLN A 53 -6.84 1.23 -5.03
CA GLN A 53 -6.39 2.54 -4.55
C GLN A 53 -6.36 2.59 -3.01
N THR A 54 -7.49 2.28 -2.39
CA THR A 54 -7.69 2.34 -0.94
C THR A 54 -6.74 1.39 -0.22
N ILE A 55 -6.07 1.92 0.80
CA ILE A 55 -5.33 1.12 1.78
C ILE A 55 -5.76 1.48 3.20
N ALA A 56 -5.85 0.47 4.06
CA ALA A 56 -6.00 0.65 5.49
C ALA A 56 -4.61 0.67 6.16
N VAL A 57 -4.36 1.70 6.97
CA VAL A 57 -3.04 1.97 7.57
C VAL A 57 -3.12 2.33 9.05
N ASN A 58 -1.96 2.29 9.72
CA ASN A 58 -1.77 2.90 11.02
C ASN A 58 -1.42 4.40 10.84
N PRO A 59 -2.30 5.34 11.24
CA PRO A 59 -2.12 6.77 10.98
C PRO A 59 -0.95 7.40 11.74
N LYS A 60 -0.35 6.69 12.71
CA LYS A 60 0.87 7.14 13.40
C LYS A 60 2.14 6.96 12.55
N ILE A 61 2.07 6.11 11.52
CA ILE A 61 3.20 5.78 10.63
C ILE A 61 2.97 6.35 9.23
N ILE A 62 1.78 6.14 8.65
CA ILE A 62 1.39 6.69 7.36
C ILE A 62 0.28 7.74 7.60
N PRO A 63 0.49 9.03 7.31
CA PRO A 63 -0.51 10.06 7.53
C PRO A 63 -1.83 9.77 6.80
N LYS A 64 -2.95 10.19 7.39
CA LYS A 64 -4.28 10.05 6.77
C LYS A 64 -4.35 10.81 5.46
N LEU A 65 -5.04 10.23 4.47
CA LEU A 65 -5.24 10.80 3.13
C LEU A 65 -3.92 11.17 2.42
N SER A 66 -2.83 10.49 2.78
CA SER A 66 -1.57 10.59 2.07
C SER A 66 -1.47 9.54 0.97
N TRP A 67 -0.66 9.84 -0.02
CA TRP A 67 -0.29 8.88 -1.06
C TRP A 67 0.99 8.15 -0.65
N VAL A 68 1.02 6.86 -0.89
CA VAL A 68 2.22 6.02 -0.73
C VAL A 68 2.50 5.28 -2.02
N TYR A 69 3.77 5.04 -2.31
CA TYR A 69 4.19 4.08 -3.31
C TYR A 69 4.52 2.75 -2.61
N VAL A 70 3.91 1.66 -3.08
CA VAL A 70 4.18 0.31 -2.58
C VAL A 70 4.88 -0.47 -3.69
N ASP A 71 6.08 -0.98 -3.42
CA ASP A 71 6.87 -1.72 -4.42
C ASP A 71 6.08 -2.87 -5.06
N GLY A 72 6.07 -2.91 -6.39
CA GLY A 72 5.32 -3.88 -7.20
C GLY A 72 3.81 -3.68 -7.26
N TYR A 73 3.26 -2.70 -6.52
CA TYR A 73 1.84 -2.35 -6.54
C TYR A 73 1.58 -0.95 -7.11
N GLY A 74 2.50 -0.02 -6.91
CA GLY A 74 2.37 1.38 -7.33
C GLY A 74 1.71 2.27 -6.28
N TYR A 75 1.13 3.38 -6.72
CA TYR A 75 0.55 4.40 -5.83
C TYR A 75 -0.76 3.96 -5.18
N ARG A 76 -0.89 4.20 -3.88
CA ARG A 76 -2.07 3.88 -3.05
C ARG A 76 -2.40 5.05 -2.12
N HIS A 77 -3.66 5.14 -1.73
CA HIS A 77 -4.17 6.25 -0.94
C HIS A 77 -4.61 5.78 0.46
N ALA A 78 -4.06 6.41 1.50
CA ALA A 78 -4.30 6.11 2.91
C ALA A 78 -5.69 6.61 3.36
N GLU A 79 -6.73 5.89 2.94
CA GLU A 79 -8.13 6.29 3.10
C GLU A 79 -8.80 5.62 4.30
N ASP A 80 -8.21 4.54 4.82
CA ASP A 80 -8.85 3.66 5.79
C ASP A 80 -7.95 3.28 6.98
N THR A 81 -8.56 2.70 8.02
CA THR A 81 -7.86 2.12 9.16
C THR A 81 -8.67 0.98 9.77
N GLY A 82 -8.05 0.11 10.57
CA GLY A 82 -8.73 -1.00 11.20
C GLY A 82 -8.05 -1.43 12.49
N SER A 83 -8.82 -2.08 13.38
CA SER A 83 -8.31 -2.56 14.68
C SER A 83 -7.23 -3.63 14.55
N GLY A 84 -7.18 -4.34 13.43
CA GLY A 84 -6.14 -5.33 13.12
C GLY A 84 -4.87 -4.76 12.49
N ILE A 85 -4.82 -3.44 12.21
CA ILE A 85 -3.67 -2.81 11.57
C ILE A 85 -2.63 -2.46 12.62
N GLY A 86 -1.53 -3.22 12.63
CA GLY A 86 -0.39 -3.01 13.52
C GLY A 86 0.57 -1.92 13.04
N GLU A 87 1.76 -1.89 13.63
CA GLU A 87 2.89 -1.13 13.08
C GLU A 87 3.41 -1.80 11.80
N TYR A 88 3.80 -1.00 10.80
CA TYR A 88 4.32 -1.47 9.52
C TYR A 88 3.43 -2.51 8.81
N HIS A 89 2.11 -2.31 8.85
CA HIS A 89 1.11 -3.14 8.19
C HIS A 89 0.19 -2.28 7.32
N ILE A 90 0.00 -2.70 6.07
CA ILE A 90 -0.99 -2.18 5.14
C ILE A 90 -1.96 -3.29 4.78
N ASP A 91 -3.26 -3.02 4.83
CA ASP A 91 -4.27 -3.89 4.23
C ASP A 91 -4.82 -3.22 2.96
N MET A 92 -4.64 -3.87 1.81
CA MET A 92 -4.94 -3.28 0.51
C MET A 92 -6.31 -3.71 0.01
N ALA A 93 -7.14 -2.74 -0.37
CA ALA A 93 -8.45 -3.02 -0.91
C ALA A 93 -8.32 -3.65 -2.31
N VAL A 94 -8.97 -4.79 -2.52
CA VAL A 94 -9.02 -5.50 -3.80
C VAL A 94 -10.46 -5.83 -4.17
N PRO A 95 -10.78 -5.98 -5.47
CA PRO A 95 -12.17 -6.07 -5.91
C PRO A 95 -12.89 -7.34 -5.43
N THR A 96 -12.16 -8.44 -5.19
CA THR A 96 -12.79 -9.75 -4.89
C THR A 96 -12.06 -10.53 -3.80
N HIS A 97 -12.81 -11.41 -3.12
CA HIS A 97 -12.26 -12.28 -2.09
C HIS A 97 -11.24 -13.28 -2.65
N SER A 98 -11.53 -13.85 -3.83
CA SER A 98 -10.60 -14.77 -4.50
C SER A 98 -9.28 -14.10 -4.83
N MET A 99 -9.30 -12.83 -5.25
CA MET A 99 -8.07 -12.05 -5.48
C MET A 99 -7.30 -11.81 -4.17
N ALA A 100 -7.99 -11.46 -3.08
CA ALA A 100 -7.34 -11.28 -1.78
C ALA A 100 -6.62 -12.56 -1.33
N VAL A 101 -7.29 -13.71 -1.45
CA VAL A 101 -6.71 -15.01 -1.13
C VAL A 101 -5.53 -15.37 -2.04
N ALA A 102 -5.65 -15.10 -3.34
CA ALA A 102 -4.61 -15.42 -4.32
C ALA A 102 -3.33 -14.59 -4.13
N LEU A 103 -3.47 -13.30 -3.79
CA LEU A 103 -2.33 -12.43 -3.50
C LEU A 103 -1.67 -12.74 -2.15
N GLY A 104 -2.44 -13.28 -1.20
CA GLY A 104 -1.94 -13.71 0.10
C GLY A 104 -1.30 -12.57 0.90
N VAL A 105 -0.24 -12.92 1.63
CA VAL A 105 0.54 -11.98 2.45
C VAL A 105 1.92 -11.81 1.81
N VAL A 106 2.32 -10.56 1.60
CA VAL A 106 3.64 -10.22 1.04
C VAL A 106 4.31 -9.13 1.88
N TYR A 107 5.61 -8.92 1.66
CA TYR A 107 6.38 -7.87 2.35
C TYR A 107 7.03 -6.94 1.34
N LYS A 108 6.61 -5.68 1.34
CA LYS A 108 6.98 -4.69 0.34
C LYS A 108 7.56 -3.44 0.96
N ASP A 109 8.47 -2.82 0.22
CA ASP A 109 9.06 -1.54 0.58
C ASP A 109 8.05 -0.44 0.25
N VAL A 110 7.90 0.52 1.17
CA VAL A 110 6.87 1.55 1.12
C VAL A 110 7.50 2.92 1.27
N TYR A 111 7.01 3.85 0.46
CA TYR A 111 7.47 5.23 0.39
C TYR A 111 6.29 6.17 0.55
N LEU A 112 6.42 7.17 1.41
CA LEU A 112 5.48 8.28 1.52
C LEU A 112 5.73 9.28 0.39
N VAL A 113 4.73 9.49 -0.46
CA VAL A 113 4.81 10.46 -1.55
C VAL A 113 4.66 11.86 -0.97
N GLU A 114 5.54 12.78 -1.37
CA GLU A 114 5.50 14.21 -1.01
C GLU A 114 4.63 15.03 -1.97
#